data_AF-A0A2N3G998-F1
#
_entry.id   AF-A0A2N3G998-F1
#
_cell.length_a   1.000
_cell.length_b   1.000
_cell.length_c   1.000
_cell.angle_alpha   90.00
_cell.angle_beta   90.00
_cell.angle_gamma   90.00
#
_symmetry.space_group_name_H-M   'P 1'
#
loop_
_entity.id
_entity.type
_entity.pdbx_description
1 polymer ?
#
loop_
_entity_poly.entity_id
_entity_poly.type
_entity_poly.pdbx_seq_one_letter_code
_entity_poly.pdbx_strand_id
1 'polypeptide(L)'
;MTRTARLTTALRSPLGRRAVAAWVSLALLVVLAVVWTAGSLVAGGAFGCDGCHAMAPYAAAHSQSMHQGTSCRQCHTREGIPAAVVAAPRSMRWISSAVMGRDPAPVEVNDDACRYCHRMVLTETVDSGGLRVRHSDFIETSCRVCHAGSAHVLDGRHYMGPQMEDCTGCHRTSAVRVESCDICHVGKGERAEQGASAWRAVHGGGWAEAHGMGDLDGCVDCHEPSYCARCHGLAMPHPVTWASDHGKSAVESMASCDSCHDPDWCSLCHGMDMPHPSGFIAAHPVVARAESLQVCYRCHSVGLCESCHVKSSHPIVPGVRTDAHGGGDR
;
A
#
# COMPACT_ATOMS: atom_id res chain seq x y z
N MET A 1 67.50 -25.62 -14.05
CA MET A 1 66.07 -25.27 -14.25
C MET A 1 65.53 -24.69 -12.95
N THR A 2 65.25 -23.40 -12.95
CA THR A 2 64.89 -22.57 -11.79
C THR A 2 63.57 -23.02 -11.16
N ARG A 3 63.46 -22.92 -9.82
CA ARG A 3 62.32 -23.37 -8.99
C ARG A 3 60.97 -22.80 -9.46
N THR A 4 61.00 -21.63 -10.10
CA THR A 4 59.88 -20.95 -10.76
C THR A 4 59.32 -21.70 -11.96
N ALA A 5 60.16 -22.37 -12.76
CA ALA A 5 59.71 -23.13 -13.94
C ALA A 5 58.92 -24.39 -13.56
N ARG A 6 59.27 -25.05 -12.43
CA ARG A 6 58.56 -26.27 -11.96
C ARG A 6 57.16 -25.98 -11.42
N LEU A 7 56.96 -24.81 -10.79
CA LEU A 7 55.64 -24.38 -10.35
C LEU A 7 54.70 -24.11 -11.54
N THR A 8 55.22 -23.51 -12.62
CA THR A 8 54.43 -23.24 -13.83
C THR A 8 54.01 -24.50 -14.60
N THR A 9 54.80 -25.58 -14.58
CA THR A 9 54.43 -26.86 -15.21
C THR A 9 53.44 -27.66 -14.38
N ALA A 10 53.56 -27.65 -13.05
CA ALA A 10 52.64 -28.33 -12.14
C ALA A 10 51.21 -27.75 -12.23
N LEU A 11 51.09 -26.42 -12.34
CA LEU A 11 49.81 -25.70 -12.53
C LEU A 11 49.17 -25.92 -13.91
N ARG A 12 49.92 -26.39 -14.91
CA ARG A 12 49.38 -26.67 -16.25
C ARG A 12 48.78 -28.07 -16.38
N SER A 13 49.13 -29.00 -15.49
CA SER A 13 48.58 -30.35 -15.47
C SER A 13 47.10 -30.36 -15.00
N PRO A 14 46.24 -31.25 -15.55
CA PRO A 14 44.83 -31.32 -15.15
C PRO A 14 44.66 -31.66 -13.65
N LEU A 15 45.60 -32.41 -13.07
CA LEU A 15 45.62 -32.73 -11.64
C LEU A 15 46.02 -31.53 -10.76
N GLY A 16 47.01 -30.73 -11.17
CA GLY A 16 47.41 -29.52 -10.45
C GLY A 16 46.35 -28.41 -10.50
N ARG A 17 45.63 -28.27 -11.62
CA ARG A 17 44.48 -27.35 -11.72
C ARG A 17 43.33 -27.78 -10.82
N ARG A 18 43.05 -29.09 -10.72
CA ARG A 18 42.04 -29.63 -9.79
C ARG A 18 42.42 -29.41 -8.33
N ALA A 19 43.70 -29.57 -7.98
CA ALA A 19 44.18 -29.31 -6.63
C ALA A 19 44.06 -27.82 -6.26
N VAL A 20 44.48 -26.90 -7.13
CA VAL A 20 44.33 -25.45 -6.89
C VAL A 20 42.86 -25.05 -6.83
N ALA A 21 42.01 -25.56 -7.74
CA ALA A 21 40.58 -25.31 -7.67
C ALA A 21 39.97 -25.81 -6.36
N ALA A 22 40.38 -26.99 -5.86
CA ALA A 22 39.92 -27.51 -4.58
C ALA A 22 40.35 -26.63 -3.40
N TRP A 23 41.60 -26.15 -3.39
CA TRP A 23 42.10 -25.23 -2.36
C TRP A 23 41.42 -23.86 -2.39
N VAL A 24 41.18 -23.31 -3.59
CA VAL A 24 40.44 -22.04 -3.76
C VAL A 24 38.99 -22.19 -3.33
N SER A 25 38.33 -23.29 -3.70
CA SER A 25 36.96 -23.60 -3.26
C SER A 25 36.89 -23.79 -1.74
N LEU A 26 37.87 -24.47 -1.13
CA LEU A 26 37.94 -24.61 0.32
C LEU A 26 38.15 -23.26 1.01
N ALA A 27 39.04 -22.41 0.50
CA ALA A 27 39.25 -21.07 1.03
C ALA A 27 37.99 -20.20 0.93
N LEU A 28 37.28 -20.25 -0.20
CA LEU A 28 35.99 -19.56 -0.38
C LEU A 28 34.92 -20.07 0.57
N LEU A 29 34.84 -21.39 0.77
CA LEU A 29 33.91 -22.00 1.74
C LEU A 29 34.22 -21.58 3.17
N VAL A 30 35.49 -21.50 3.54
CA VAL A 30 35.92 -21.02 4.87
C VAL A 30 35.55 -19.54 5.04
N VAL A 31 35.80 -18.69 4.05
CA VAL A 31 35.40 -17.27 4.11
C VAL A 31 33.88 -17.13 4.24
N LEU A 32 33.11 -17.86 3.44
CA LEU A 32 31.64 -17.90 3.55
C LEU A 32 31.18 -18.36 4.94
N ALA A 33 31.81 -19.39 5.49
CA ALA A 33 31.51 -19.89 6.83
C ALA A 33 31.84 -18.87 7.94
N VAL A 34 32.94 -18.14 7.81
CA VAL A 34 33.32 -17.07 8.75
C VAL A 34 32.36 -15.89 8.66
N VAL A 35 31.99 -15.45 7.45
CA VAL A 35 31.01 -14.38 7.25
C VAL A 35 29.64 -14.80 7.80
N TRP A 36 29.23 -16.05 7.56
CA TRP A 36 27.96 -16.58 8.04
C TRP A 36 27.93 -16.70 9.57
N THR A 37 29.00 -17.18 10.20
CA THR A 37 29.09 -17.27 11.66
C THR A 37 29.17 -15.89 12.32
N ALA A 38 29.95 -14.95 11.77
CA ALA A 38 29.99 -13.57 12.24
C ALA A 38 28.62 -12.88 12.12
N GLY A 39 27.96 -12.99 10.97
CA GLY A 39 26.60 -12.49 10.76
C GLY A 39 25.59 -13.12 11.72
N SER A 40 25.72 -14.41 12.02
CA SER A 40 24.84 -15.13 12.95
C SER A 40 25.06 -14.71 14.41
N LEU A 41 26.29 -14.41 14.81
CA LEU A 41 26.59 -13.92 16.16
C LEU A 41 26.05 -12.50 16.38
N VAL A 42 26.16 -11.65 15.35
CA VAL A 42 25.60 -10.29 15.35
C VAL A 42 24.06 -10.31 15.30
N ALA A 43 23.48 -11.22 14.53
CA ALA A 43 22.03 -11.25 14.30
C ALA A 43 21.22 -12.11 15.30
N GLY A 44 21.87 -13.04 16.01
CA GLY A 44 21.18 -14.25 16.49
C GLY A 44 21.44 -14.70 17.93
N GLY A 45 22.24 -14.02 18.74
CA GLY A 45 22.31 -14.45 20.16
C GLY A 45 23.31 -13.83 21.13
N ALA A 46 24.36 -13.12 20.68
CA ALA A 46 25.33 -12.56 21.62
C ALA A 46 24.93 -11.16 22.14
N PHE A 47 24.27 -10.35 21.31
CA PHE A 47 23.96 -8.94 21.61
C PHE A 47 22.46 -8.62 21.71
N GLY A 48 21.58 -9.61 21.52
CA GLY A 48 20.13 -9.37 21.46
C GLY A 48 19.71 -8.54 20.23
N CYS A 49 18.40 -8.43 19.98
CA CYS A 49 17.87 -7.57 18.91
C CYS A 49 17.87 -6.09 19.33
N ASP A 50 17.79 -5.83 20.63
CA ASP A 50 17.82 -4.54 21.32
C ASP A 50 19.22 -3.91 21.37
N GLY A 51 20.29 -4.70 21.23
CA GLY A 51 21.67 -4.19 21.16
C GLY A 51 21.99 -3.42 19.87
N CYS A 52 21.14 -3.51 18.84
CA CYS A 52 21.29 -2.75 17.61
C CYS A 52 20.72 -1.34 17.77
N HIS A 53 21.50 -0.29 17.52
CA HIS A 53 21.04 1.11 17.61
C HIS A 53 19.82 1.41 16.71
N ALA A 54 19.77 0.83 15.52
CA ALA A 54 18.62 0.94 14.61
C ALA A 54 17.34 0.31 15.18
N MET A 55 17.47 -0.59 16.15
CA MET A 55 16.35 -1.24 16.83
C MET A 55 15.95 -0.58 18.15
N ALA A 56 16.77 0.35 18.67
CA ALA A 56 16.47 1.09 19.89
C ALA A 56 15.06 1.73 19.91
N PRO A 57 14.59 2.45 18.87
CA PRO A 57 13.25 3.03 18.91
C PRO A 57 12.14 1.96 18.92
N TYR A 58 12.34 0.85 18.21
CA TYR A 58 11.39 -0.27 18.19
C TYR A 58 11.35 -1.00 19.53
N ALA A 59 12.50 -1.21 20.17
CA ALA A 59 12.60 -1.82 21.50
C ALA A 59 11.91 -0.94 22.57
N ALA A 60 12.10 0.37 22.49
CA ALA A 60 11.45 1.33 23.38
C ALA A 60 9.92 1.42 23.15
N ALA A 61 9.45 1.28 21.92
CA ALA A 61 8.02 1.19 21.62
C ALA A 61 7.44 -0.15 22.10
N HIS A 62 8.20 -1.25 21.94
CA HIS A 62 7.79 -2.59 22.36
C HIS A 62 7.63 -2.73 23.86
N SER A 63 8.52 -2.10 24.65
CA SER A 63 8.41 -2.10 26.11
C SER A 63 7.17 -1.38 26.64
N GLN A 64 6.45 -0.64 25.79
CA GLN A 64 5.20 0.04 26.14
C GLN A 64 3.96 -0.71 25.59
N SER A 65 4.17 -1.80 24.87
CA SER A 65 3.10 -2.56 24.23
C SER A 65 2.49 -3.62 25.16
N MET A 66 1.32 -4.15 24.78
CA MET A 66 0.70 -5.31 25.45
C MET A 66 1.56 -6.58 25.33
N HIS A 67 2.56 -6.58 24.44
CA HIS A 67 3.48 -7.69 24.19
C HIS A 67 4.85 -7.49 24.85
N GLN A 68 5.02 -6.53 25.77
CA GLN A 68 6.32 -6.25 26.44
C GLN A 68 6.99 -7.49 27.07
N GLY A 69 6.22 -8.53 27.44
CA GLY A 69 6.71 -9.79 27.99
C GLY A 69 7.12 -10.85 26.95
N THR A 70 6.92 -10.58 25.66
CA THR A 70 7.22 -11.47 24.53
C THR A 70 8.54 -11.06 23.90
N SER A 71 9.40 -12.03 23.56
CA SER A 71 10.67 -11.73 22.89
C SER A 71 10.46 -11.39 21.40
N CYS A 72 11.30 -10.51 20.86
CA CYS A 72 11.24 -10.12 19.43
C CYS A 72 11.29 -11.33 18.49
N ARG A 73 12.00 -12.39 18.91
CA ARG A 73 12.19 -13.63 18.15
C ARG A 73 10.91 -14.43 18.00
N GLN A 74 10.00 -14.41 18.97
CA GLN A 74 8.75 -15.16 18.89
C GLN A 74 7.83 -14.64 17.77
N CYS A 75 7.99 -13.38 17.36
CA CYS A 75 7.24 -12.80 16.24
C CYS A 75 8.05 -12.77 14.93
N HIS A 76 9.33 -12.35 14.97
CA HIS A 76 10.13 -12.10 13.75
C HIS A 76 10.97 -13.29 13.28
N THR A 77 11.01 -14.39 14.04
CA THR A 77 11.71 -15.62 13.66
C THR A 77 10.77 -16.81 13.78
N ARG A 78 10.77 -17.69 12.77
CA ARG A 78 9.94 -18.90 12.76
C ARG A 78 10.56 -19.94 13.70
N GLU A 79 9.76 -20.51 14.59
CA GLU A 79 10.19 -21.67 15.38
C GLU A 79 10.59 -22.83 14.44
N GLY A 80 11.65 -23.56 14.79
CA GLY A 80 12.14 -24.72 14.02
C GLY A 80 13.23 -24.44 12.98
N ILE A 81 13.48 -23.18 12.61
CA ILE A 81 14.67 -22.81 11.80
C ILE A 81 15.69 -22.14 12.74
N PRO A 82 16.98 -22.55 12.73
CA PRO A 82 17.99 -21.87 13.54
C PRO A 82 17.98 -20.37 13.22
N ALA A 83 17.82 -19.52 14.25
CA ALA A 83 17.69 -18.07 14.07
C ALA A 83 18.83 -17.48 13.23
N ALA A 84 20.03 -18.05 13.34
CA ALA A 84 21.18 -17.78 12.48
C ALA A 84 20.88 -17.81 10.97
N VAL A 85 20.09 -18.77 10.50
CA VAL A 85 19.78 -18.97 9.07
C VAL A 85 18.87 -17.86 8.53
N VAL A 86 17.94 -17.35 9.35
CA VAL A 86 16.96 -16.32 8.94
C VAL A 86 17.48 -14.91 9.26
N ALA A 87 18.09 -14.73 10.42
CA ALA A 87 18.51 -13.44 10.94
C ALA A 87 19.82 -12.96 10.30
N ALA A 88 20.81 -13.84 10.05
CA ALA A 88 22.10 -13.40 9.51
C ALA A 88 21.98 -12.75 8.11
N PRO A 89 21.26 -13.33 7.12
CA PRO A 89 21.07 -12.69 5.82
C PRO A 89 20.31 -11.37 5.91
N ARG A 90 19.34 -11.28 6.84
CA ARG A 90 18.55 -10.07 7.08
C ARG A 90 19.42 -8.95 7.64
N SER A 91 20.21 -9.22 8.69
CA SER A 91 21.12 -8.26 9.28
C SER A 91 22.19 -7.80 8.29
N MET A 92 22.73 -8.70 7.46
CA MET A 92 23.66 -8.31 6.39
C MET A 92 23.03 -7.36 5.37
N ARG A 93 21.76 -7.60 4.97
CA ARG A 93 21.04 -6.67 4.08
C ARG A 93 20.86 -5.31 4.72
N TRP A 94 20.45 -5.25 5.98
CA TRP A 94 20.28 -3.99 6.70
C TRP A 94 21.58 -3.21 6.86
N ILE A 95 22.68 -3.89 7.22
CA ILE A 95 24.01 -3.28 7.26
C ILE A 95 24.39 -2.73 5.88
N SER A 96 24.16 -3.51 4.81
CA SER A 96 24.45 -3.04 3.45
C SER A 96 23.61 -1.84 3.05
N SER A 97 22.31 -1.80 3.41
CA SER A 97 21.42 -0.67 3.19
C SER A 97 21.93 0.58 3.90
N ALA A 98 22.33 0.45 5.17
CA ALA A 98 22.91 1.55 5.93
C ALA A 98 24.19 2.11 5.29
N VAL A 99 25.11 1.24 4.84
CA VAL A 99 26.33 1.66 4.13
C VAL A 99 26.00 2.37 2.80
N MET A 100 24.94 1.95 2.12
CA MET A 100 24.50 2.54 0.86
C MET A 100 23.58 3.76 1.05
N GLY A 101 23.27 4.19 2.28
CA GLY A 101 22.33 5.28 2.55
C GLY A 101 20.91 5.00 2.06
N ARG A 102 20.49 3.72 2.09
CA ARG A 102 19.14 3.29 1.72
C ARG A 102 18.38 2.84 2.94
N ASP A 103 17.07 3.02 2.92
CA ASP A 103 16.21 2.45 3.95
C ASP A 103 16.18 0.92 3.85
N PRO A 104 16.26 0.21 4.98
CA PRO A 104 16.09 -1.23 5.00
C PRO A 104 14.64 -1.57 4.64
N ALA A 105 14.46 -2.63 3.84
CA ALA A 105 13.12 -3.12 3.54
C ALA A 105 12.38 -3.52 4.83
N PRO A 106 11.08 -3.17 4.96
CA PRO A 106 10.29 -3.51 6.13
C PRO A 106 10.22 -5.03 6.30
N VAL A 107 10.26 -5.49 7.54
CA VAL A 107 10.14 -6.91 7.89
C VAL A 107 8.71 -7.16 8.32
N GLU A 108 7.97 -7.89 7.49
CA GLU A 108 6.62 -8.30 7.83
C GLU A 108 6.64 -9.53 8.76
N VAL A 109 5.70 -9.54 9.70
CA VAL A 109 5.38 -10.68 10.55
C VAL A 109 4.22 -11.44 9.92
N ASN A 110 4.34 -12.76 9.83
CA ASN A 110 3.28 -13.61 9.31
C ASN A 110 2.25 -13.94 10.41
N ASP A 111 0.99 -14.10 10.03
CA ASP A 111 -0.11 -14.44 10.94
C ASP A 111 0.13 -15.72 11.76
N ASP A 112 0.94 -16.67 11.26
CA ASP A 112 1.37 -17.87 12.01
C ASP A 112 1.99 -17.51 13.36
N ALA A 113 2.76 -16.41 13.42
CA ALA A 113 3.40 -15.96 14.65
C ALA A 113 2.39 -15.44 15.67
N CYS A 114 1.31 -14.80 15.20
CA CYS A 114 0.21 -14.36 16.05
C CYS A 114 -0.59 -15.57 16.56
N ARG A 115 -0.92 -16.50 15.65
CA ARG A 115 -1.74 -17.68 15.93
C ARG A 115 -1.05 -18.70 16.84
N TYR A 116 0.27 -18.65 16.95
CA TYR A 116 1.02 -19.45 17.93
C TYR A 116 0.49 -19.28 19.36
N CYS A 117 0.26 -18.04 19.78
CA CYS A 117 -0.35 -17.74 21.08
C CYS A 117 -1.87 -17.54 20.98
N HIS A 118 -2.36 -16.92 19.91
CA HIS A 118 -3.76 -16.51 19.76
C HIS A 118 -4.65 -17.54 19.04
N ARG A 119 -4.29 -18.82 18.99
CA ARG A 119 -5.06 -19.86 18.25
C ARG A 119 -6.56 -19.92 18.56
N MET A 120 -6.98 -19.59 19.79
CA MET A 120 -8.38 -19.66 20.21
C MET A 120 -9.25 -18.57 19.57
N VAL A 121 -8.63 -17.49 19.08
CA VAL A 121 -9.32 -16.36 18.44
C VAL A 121 -10.09 -16.79 17.18
N LEU A 122 -9.67 -17.88 16.55
CA LEU A 122 -10.27 -18.40 15.31
C LEU A 122 -11.50 -19.30 15.57
N THR A 123 -11.70 -19.75 16.80
CA THR A 123 -12.77 -20.68 17.17
C THR A 123 -13.88 -20.03 17.99
N GLU A 124 -13.68 -18.79 18.43
CA GLU A 124 -14.58 -18.09 19.33
C GLU A 124 -14.99 -16.73 18.76
N THR A 125 -16.16 -16.25 19.17
CA THR A 125 -16.53 -14.84 19.00
C THR A 125 -15.84 -14.04 20.10
N VAL A 126 -15.00 -13.09 19.73
CA VAL A 126 -14.23 -12.27 20.67
C VAL A 126 -14.95 -10.95 20.90
N ASP A 127 -15.07 -10.58 22.17
CA ASP A 127 -15.61 -9.30 22.63
C ASP A 127 -14.50 -8.56 23.39
N SER A 128 -14.04 -7.43 22.86
CA SER A 128 -12.95 -6.66 23.46
C SER A 128 -13.07 -5.18 23.11
N GLY A 129 -12.97 -4.32 24.13
CA GLY A 129 -12.95 -2.87 23.93
C GLY A 129 -14.23 -2.32 23.28
N GLY A 130 -15.39 -2.95 23.55
CA GLY A 130 -16.69 -2.57 22.97
C GLY A 130 -16.92 -3.06 21.54
N LEU A 131 -16.01 -3.86 20.99
CA LEU A 131 -16.14 -4.49 19.67
C LEU A 131 -16.29 -6.01 19.82
N ARG A 132 -17.27 -6.56 19.11
CA ARG A 132 -17.51 -7.99 18.99
C ARG A 132 -17.30 -8.44 17.55
N VAL A 133 -16.38 -9.38 17.36
CA VAL A 133 -16.08 -9.95 16.04
C VAL A 133 -15.85 -11.45 16.13
N ARG A 134 -16.09 -12.14 15.02
CA ARG A 134 -15.71 -13.55 14.85
C ARG A 134 -14.65 -13.65 13.77
N HIS A 135 -13.41 -13.93 14.15
CA HIS A 135 -12.28 -13.90 13.22
C HIS A 135 -12.35 -14.99 12.14
N SER A 136 -13.12 -16.07 12.36
CA SER A 136 -13.38 -17.08 11.33
C SER A 136 -14.07 -16.51 10.09
N ASP A 137 -14.83 -15.43 10.23
CA ASP A 137 -15.59 -14.82 9.13
C ASP A 137 -14.68 -14.05 8.16
N PHE A 138 -13.44 -13.76 8.56
CA PHE A 138 -12.43 -13.05 7.76
C PHE A 138 -11.03 -13.66 7.93
N ILE A 139 -10.94 -14.99 8.03
CA ILE A 139 -9.70 -15.73 8.32
C ILE A 139 -8.56 -15.53 7.31
N GLU A 140 -8.92 -15.18 6.07
CA GLU A 140 -7.98 -14.89 4.98
C GLU A 140 -7.38 -13.47 5.07
N THR A 141 -7.95 -12.60 5.92
CA THR A 141 -7.42 -11.25 6.15
C THR A 141 -6.30 -11.33 7.17
N SER A 142 -5.13 -10.76 6.84
CA SER A 142 -4.00 -10.77 7.74
C SER A 142 -4.30 -10.03 9.04
N CYS A 143 -3.83 -10.58 10.17
CA CYS A 143 -4.09 -10.02 11.49
C CYS A 143 -3.60 -8.57 11.59
N ARG A 144 -2.52 -8.24 10.88
CA ARG A 144 -1.89 -6.91 10.86
C ARG A 144 -2.71 -5.83 10.15
N VAL A 145 -3.73 -6.19 9.39
CA VAL A 145 -4.62 -5.21 8.74
C VAL A 145 -5.33 -4.40 9.83
N CYS A 146 -5.88 -5.08 10.84
CA CYS A 146 -6.61 -4.43 11.94
C CYS A 146 -5.75 -4.26 13.21
N HIS A 147 -4.73 -5.11 13.39
CA HIS A 147 -3.84 -5.11 14.56
C HIS A 147 -2.43 -4.59 14.23
N ALA A 148 -2.31 -3.67 13.27
CA ALA A 148 -1.06 -2.98 12.97
C ALA A 148 -0.46 -2.38 14.25
N GLY A 149 0.87 -2.37 14.39
CA GLY A 149 1.53 -1.73 15.54
C GLY A 149 1.37 -2.45 16.88
N SER A 150 0.78 -3.65 16.94
CA SER A 150 0.54 -4.43 18.19
C SER A 150 1.75 -4.63 19.11
N ALA A 151 2.96 -4.58 18.54
CA ALA A 151 4.21 -4.80 19.25
C ALA A 151 5.12 -3.56 19.27
N HIS A 152 4.94 -2.59 18.37
CA HIS A 152 5.69 -1.32 18.37
C HIS A 152 5.07 -0.36 17.34
N VAL A 153 4.98 0.93 17.69
CA VAL A 153 4.48 2.00 16.83
C VAL A 153 5.63 2.98 16.56
N LEU A 154 5.90 3.30 15.29
CA LEU A 154 6.80 4.40 14.89
C LEU A 154 6.11 5.24 13.81
N ASP A 155 6.49 6.52 13.73
CA ASP A 155 5.81 7.60 13.00
C ASP A 155 5.30 7.25 11.59
N GLY A 156 4.10 7.75 11.26
CA GLY A 156 3.47 7.60 9.93
C GLY A 156 2.09 6.93 9.90
N ARG A 157 1.45 6.78 11.08
CA ARG A 157 0.27 5.92 11.41
C ARG A 157 0.72 4.51 11.75
N HIS A 158 0.20 3.96 12.86
CA HIS A 158 -0.17 2.55 13.12
C HIS A 158 -0.68 2.48 14.56
N TYR A 159 -1.99 2.43 14.71
CA TYR A 159 -2.72 2.58 15.98
C TYR A 159 -2.46 1.43 16.96
N MET A 160 -2.58 1.68 18.26
CA MET A 160 -2.66 0.62 19.29
C MET A 160 -4.07 -0.01 19.31
N GLY A 161 -4.52 -0.52 18.16
CA GLY A 161 -5.82 -1.19 17.98
C GLY A 161 -6.55 -0.80 16.70
N PRO A 162 -7.56 -1.59 16.30
CA PRO A 162 -8.30 -1.37 15.06
C PRO A 162 -9.03 -0.04 15.07
N GLN A 163 -9.07 0.62 13.92
CA GLN A 163 -9.89 1.77 13.65
C GLN A 163 -11.14 1.38 12.85
N MET A 164 -12.12 2.27 12.80
CA MET A 164 -13.32 2.07 12.00
C MET A 164 -13.01 1.88 10.51
N GLU A 165 -12.00 2.58 9.99
CA GLU A 165 -11.51 2.46 8.60
C GLU A 165 -11.03 1.04 8.26
N ASP A 166 -10.47 0.31 9.23
CA ASP A 166 -10.06 -1.09 9.04
C ASP A 166 -11.28 -2.01 8.83
N CYS A 167 -12.43 -1.65 9.40
CA CYS A 167 -13.67 -2.40 9.24
C CYS A 167 -14.43 -1.98 7.97
N THR A 168 -14.57 -0.68 7.73
CA THR A 168 -15.39 -0.15 6.62
C THR A 168 -14.74 -0.31 5.25
N GLY A 169 -13.41 -0.51 5.21
CA GLY A 169 -12.71 -0.91 3.98
C GLY A 169 -13.31 -2.18 3.33
N CYS A 170 -13.88 -3.09 4.11
CA CYS A 170 -14.64 -4.25 3.61
C CYS A 170 -16.14 -4.14 3.90
N HIS A 171 -16.52 -3.69 5.10
CA HIS A 171 -17.89 -3.54 5.54
C HIS A 171 -18.37 -2.10 5.32
N ARG A 172 -18.34 -1.65 4.06
CA ARG A 172 -18.86 -0.34 3.70
C ARG A 172 -20.37 -0.32 3.91
N THR A 173 -20.76 0.05 5.12
CA THR A 173 -22.16 0.28 5.46
C THR A 173 -22.49 1.58 4.77
N SER A 174 -23.22 1.51 3.67
CA SER A 174 -23.95 2.69 3.22
C SER A 174 -24.78 3.22 4.40
N ALA A 175 -24.99 4.54 4.47
CA ALA A 175 -25.73 5.27 5.51
C ALA A 175 -27.20 4.82 5.74
N VAL A 176 -27.58 3.64 5.24
CA VAL A 176 -28.94 3.12 5.17
C VAL A 176 -29.38 2.49 6.49
N ARG A 177 -28.47 2.04 7.38
CA ARG A 177 -28.83 1.46 8.71
C ARG A 177 -27.77 1.64 9.80
N VAL A 178 -27.63 2.85 10.34
CA VAL A 178 -26.79 3.12 11.53
C VAL A 178 -27.23 2.29 12.74
N GLU A 179 -28.48 1.82 12.77
CA GLU A 179 -28.99 0.93 13.81
C GLU A 179 -28.34 -0.46 13.79
N SER A 180 -27.67 -0.86 12.71
CA SER A 180 -27.00 -2.16 12.58
C SER A 180 -25.56 -2.18 13.11
N CYS A 181 -25.06 -1.03 13.59
CA CYS A 181 -23.72 -0.92 14.17
C CYS A 181 -23.58 -1.77 15.44
N ASP A 182 -24.68 -2.05 16.16
CA ASP A 182 -24.71 -2.83 17.40
C ASP A 182 -24.35 -4.31 17.24
N ILE A 183 -24.39 -4.83 16.01
CA ILE A 183 -23.94 -6.18 15.66
C ILE A 183 -22.46 -6.35 16.03
N CYS A 184 -21.66 -5.30 15.82
CA CYS A 184 -20.24 -5.27 16.16
C CYS A 184 -19.94 -4.36 17.36
N HIS A 185 -20.67 -3.26 17.56
CA HIS A 185 -20.49 -2.34 18.67
C HIS A 185 -21.40 -2.69 19.85
N VAL A 186 -20.88 -3.47 20.79
CA VAL A 186 -21.64 -4.00 21.93
C VAL A 186 -21.60 -3.10 23.17
N GLY A 187 -21.09 -1.87 23.05
CA GLY A 187 -21.07 -0.86 24.10
C GLY A 187 -20.15 0.33 23.79
N LYS A 188 -20.03 1.28 24.74
CA LYS A 188 -18.99 2.32 24.69
C LYS A 188 -17.64 1.68 25.02
N GLY A 189 -16.79 1.50 24.02
CA GLY A 189 -15.48 0.87 24.21
C GLY A 189 -14.54 1.69 25.10
N GLU A 190 -13.86 1.06 26.06
CA GLU A 190 -12.89 1.70 26.98
C GLU A 190 -11.75 2.43 26.24
N ARG A 191 -11.38 1.99 25.03
CA ARG A 191 -10.35 2.65 24.20
C ARG A 191 -10.85 3.92 23.49
N ALA A 192 -12.16 4.09 23.33
CA ALA A 192 -12.71 5.30 22.69
C ALA A 192 -12.39 6.57 23.49
N GLU A 193 -12.15 6.42 24.80
CA GLU A 193 -11.94 7.54 25.72
C GLU A 193 -10.46 7.96 25.88
N GLN A 194 -9.48 7.14 25.49
CA GLN A 194 -8.05 7.39 25.81
C GLN A 194 -7.17 7.53 24.55
N GLY A 195 -6.43 8.64 24.42
CA GLY A 195 -5.42 8.87 23.37
C GLY A 195 -5.81 9.82 22.22
N ALA A 196 -4.98 9.89 21.16
CA ALA A 196 -5.35 10.50 19.89
C ALA A 196 -5.82 9.38 18.93
N SER A 197 -6.92 9.60 18.20
CA SER A 197 -7.37 8.71 17.11
C SER A 197 -7.70 9.55 15.89
N ALA A 198 -7.67 8.97 14.69
CA ALA A 198 -8.10 9.69 13.48
C ALA A 198 -9.53 10.22 13.63
N TRP A 199 -10.41 9.43 14.26
CA TRP A 199 -11.76 9.86 14.61
C TRP A 199 -11.78 11.10 15.51
N ARG A 200 -10.98 11.15 16.59
CA ARG A 200 -10.94 12.29 17.53
C ARG A 200 -10.21 13.51 16.98
N ALA A 201 -9.26 13.32 16.08
CA ALA A 201 -8.66 14.42 15.33
C ALA A 201 -9.74 15.20 14.55
N VAL A 202 -10.81 14.52 14.11
CA VAL A 202 -11.87 15.12 13.30
C VAL A 202 -13.26 15.21 13.96
N HIS A 203 -13.45 14.72 15.18
CA HIS A 203 -14.70 14.89 15.95
C HIS A 203 -14.47 15.55 17.33
N GLY A 204 -13.27 16.09 17.55
CA GLY A 204 -12.90 16.88 18.73
C GLY A 204 -12.74 18.37 18.41
N GLY A 205 -12.27 19.15 19.38
CA GLY A 205 -12.16 20.62 19.27
C GLY A 205 -11.17 21.15 18.22
N GLY A 206 -10.33 20.29 17.61
CA GLY A 206 -9.36 20.66 16.56
C GLY A 206 -9.77 20.23 15.14
N TRP A 207 -11.05 19.96 14.91
CA TRP A 207 -11.55 19.51 13.60
C TRP A 207 -11.26 20.51 12.49
N ALA A 208 -11.41 21.81 12.75
CA ALA A 208 -11.23 22.82 11.71
C ALA A 208 -9.82 22.77 11.11
N GLU A 209 -8.81 22.48 11.93
CA GLU A 209 -7.41 22.41 11.54
C GLU A 209 -7.01 21.04 10.96
N ALA A 210 -7.71 19.96 11.34
CA ALA A 210 -7.31 18.59 11.00
C ALA A 210 -8.23 17.86 10.01
N HIS A 211 -9.40 18.41 9.68
CA HIS A 211 -10.30 17.79 8.71
C HIS A 211 -9.66 17.76 7.31
N GLY A 212 -9.71 16.61 6.66
CA GLY A 212 -9.04 16.39 5.38
C GLY A 212 -7.59 15.93 5.46
N MET A 213 -6.97 15.84 6.66
CA MET A 213 -5.61 15.28 6.82
C MET A 213 -5.54 13.74 6.75
N GLY A 214 -6.55 13.08 6.17
CA GLY A 214 -6.63 11.63 6.05
C GLY A 214 -7.54 11.13 4.94
N ASP A 215 -7.84 9.83 4.95
CA ASP A 215 -8.68 9.23 3.92
C ASP A 215 -10.13 9.69 4.11
N LEU A 216 -10.59 10.53 3.18
CA LEU A 216 -11.94 11.09 3.19
C LEU A 216 -13.00 10.01 2.89
N ASP A 217 -12.60 8.89 2.31
CA ASP A 217 -13.50 7.77 1.99
C ASP A 217 -14.13 7.16 3.24
N GLY A 218 -13.43 7.17 4.38
CA GLY A 218 -13.96 6.67 5.66
C GLY A 218 -15.03 7.58 6.26
N CYS A 219 -15.07 8.86 5.88
CA CYS A 219 -16.04 9.81 6.42
C CYS A 219 -17.45 9.53 5.89
N VAL A 220 -17.56 9.11 4.63
CA VAL A 220 -18.84 8.85 3.97
C VAL A 220 -19.48 7.53 4.33
N ASP A 221 -18.79 6.71 5.11
CA ASP A 221 -19.38 5.53 5.73
C ASP A 221 -20.40 5.92 6.82
N CYS A 222 -20.32 7.14 7.35
CA CYS A 222 -21.23 7.68 8.37
C CYS A 222 -21.95 8.96 7.93
N HIS A 223 -21.31 9.81 7.12
CA HIS A 223 -21.85 11.09 6.69
C HIS A 223 -22.25 11.07 5.22
N GLU A 224 -23.39 11.65 4.87
CA GLU A 224 -23.74 11.85 3.46
C GLU A 224 -22.73 12.82 2.81
N PRO A 225 -22.27 12.58 1.55
CA PRO A 225 -21.40 13.51 0.81
C PRO A 225 -21.87 14.98 0.80
N SER A 226 -23.18 15.21 0.92
CA SER A 226 -23.76 16.55 1.06
C SER A 226 -23.30 17.30 2.32
N TYR A 227 -22.88 16.60 3.38
CA TYR A 227 -22.30 17.20 4.58
C TYR A 227 -21.12 18.11 4.24
N CYS A 228 -20.20 17.58 3.42
CA CYS A 228 -19.00 18.26 2.98
C CYS A 228 -19.34 19.39 2.00
N ALA A 229 -20.27 19.14 1.08
CA ALA A 229 -20.67 20.09 0.05
C ALA A 229 -21.23 21.41 0.60
N ARG A 230 -21.78 21.41 1.82
CA ARG A 230 -22.28 22.64 2.45
C ARG A 230 -21.21 23.70 2.67
N CYS A 231 -19.96 23.28 2.93
CA CYS A 231 -18.84 24.19 3.13
C CYS A 231 -17.94 24.26 1.89
N HIS A 232 -17.70 23.12 1.21
CA HIS A 232 -16.79 23.04 0.07
C HIS A 232 -17.44 23.37 -1.28
N GLY A 233 -18.77 23.42 -1.35
CA GLY A 233 -19.53 23.68 -2.59
C GLY A 233 -19.56 22.50 -3.57
N LEU A 234 -18.77 21.44 -3.33
CA LEU A 234 -18.71 20.23 -4.14
C LEU A 234 -18.89 18.98 -3.28
N ALA A 235 -19.47 17.93 -3.85
CA ALA A 235 -19.60 16.63 -3.19
C ALA A 235 -18.22 16.00 -2.95
N MET A 236 -17.97 15.55 -1.71
CA MET A 236 -16.70 14.97 -1.25
C MET A 236 -16.94 13.70 -0.40
N PRO A 237 -16.18 12.60 -0.63
CA PRO A 237 -15.33 12.35 -1.79
C PRO A 237 -16.09 12.54 -3.10
N HIS A 238 -15.37 12.93 -4.15
CA HIS A 238 -16.00 13.12 -5.45
C HIS A 238 -16.74 11.84 -5.88
N PRO A 239 -17.92 11.96 -6.51
CA PRO A 239 -18.71 10.79 -6.90
C PRO A 239 -17.93 9.89 -7.87
N VAL A 240 -18.27 8.61 -7.93
CA VAL A 240 -17.60 7.66 -8.85
C VAL A 240 -17.71 8.05 -10.33
N THR A 241 -18.68 8.88 -10.71
CA THR A 241 -18.85 9.44 -12.07
C THR A 241 -18.07 10.74 -12.28
N TRP A 242 -17.25 11.17 -11.32
CA TRP A 242 -16.56 12.46 -11.35
C TRP A 242 -15.73 12.67 -12.61
N ALA A 243 -14.98 11.63 -13.03
CA ALA A 243 -14.15 11.70 -14.22
C ALA A 243 -14.94 12.11 -15.49
N SER A 244 -16.21 11.71 -15.62
CA SER A 244 -17.05 12.07 -16.77
C SER A 244 -17.82 13.39 -16.59
N ASP A 245 -18.14 13.78 -15.36
CA ASP A 245 -19.13 14.84 -15.11
C ASP A 245 -18.55 16.13 -14.51
N HIS A 246 -17.29 16.11 -14.02
CA HIS A 246 -16.67 17.24 -13.33
C HIS A 246 -16.55 18.51 -14.18
N GLY A 247 -16.55 18.38 -15.52
CA GLY A 247 -16.38 19.52 -16.42
C GLY A 247 -17.42 20.62 -16.22
N LYS A 248 -18.67 20.26 -15.84
CA LYS A 248 -19.71 21.26 -15.51
C LYS A 248 -19.34 22.04 -14.26
N SER A 249 -18.99 21.33 -13.19
CA SER A 249 -18.57 21.90 -11.91
C SER A 249 -17.31 22.77 -12.05
N ALA A 250 -16.36 22.34 -12.90
CA ALA A 250 -15.12 23.07 -13.16
C ALA A 250 -15.37 24.39 -13.90
N VAL A 251 -16.29 24.41 -14.88
CA VAL A 251 -16.69 25.64 -15.58
C VAL A 251 -17.43 26.59 -14.65
N GLU A 252 -18.28 26.07 -13.77
CA GLU A 252 -19.07 26.87 -12.83
C GLU A 252 -18.22 27.43 -11.68
N SER A 253 -17.25 26.68 -11.17
CA SER A 253 -16.50 27.04 -9.96
C SER A 253 -15.05 26.53 -9.94
N MET A 254 -14.24 26.91 -10.93
CA MET A 254 -12.82 26.51 -11.01
C MET A 254 -12.02 26.85 -9.74
N ALA A 255 -12.25 28.03 -9.16
CA ALA A 255 -11.56 28.48 -7.95
C ALA A 255 -11.82 27.58 -6.73
N SER A 256 -12.93 26.85 -6.69
CA SER A 256 -13.19 25.85 -5.63
C SER A 256 -12.24 24.67 -5.74
N CYS A 257 -11.81 24.31 -6.95
CA CYS A 257 -10.85 23.23 -7.19
C CYS A 257 -9.46 23.62 -6.68
N ASP A 258 -9.04 24.86 -6.95
CA ASP A 258 -7.72 25.40 -6.55
C ASP A 258 -7.53 25.48 -5.03
N SER A 259 -8.62 25.44 -4.27
CA SER A 259 -8.58 25.43 -2.80
C SER A 259 -7.98 24.15 -2.22
N CYS A 260 -7.97 23.06 -3.00
CA CYS A 260 -7.48 21.75 -2.59
C CYS A 260 -6.51 21.10 -3.60
N HIS A 261 -6.60 21.43 -4.88
CA HIS A 261 -5.82 20.83 -5.97
C HIS A 261 -4.90 21.84 -6.63
N ASP A 262 -3.72 21.38 -7.05
CA ASP A 262 -2.80 22.18 -7.85
C ASP A 262 -3.30 22.26 -9.32
N PRO A 263 -3.26 23.44 -9.97
CA PRO A 263 -3.69 23.59 -11.37
C PRO A 263 -3.00 22.63 -12.36
N ASP A 264 -1.75 22.25 -12.11
CA ASP A 264 -1.02 21.33 -12.99
C ASP A 264 -1.63 19.91 -12.98
N TRP A 265 -2.40 19.56 -11.94
CA TRP A 265 -3.07 18.27 -11.83
C TRP A 265 -4.04 17.99 -12.99
N CYS A 266 -4.71 19.03 -13.52
CA CYS A 266 -5.65 18.92 -14.63
C CYS A 266 -5.01 18.25 -15.86
N SER A 267 -3.75 18.57 -16.12
CA SER A 267 -2.98 18.08 -17.27
C SER A 267 -2.61 16.59 -17.18
N LEU A 268 -2.66 16.00 -15.98
CA LEU A 268 -2.36 14.57 -15.79
C LEU A 268 -3.43 13.67 -16.43
N CYS A 269 -4.67 14.16 -16.49
CA CYS A 269 -5.77 13.45 -17.12
C CYS A 269 -6.16 14.07 -18.46
N HIS A 270 -6.27 15.40 -18.54
CA HIS A 270 -6.65 16.09 -19.76
C HIS A 270 -5.51 16.05 -20.77
N GLY A 271 -5.79 15.57 -21.98
CA GLY A 271 -4.82 15.52 -23.09
C GLY A 271 -5.07 16.57 -24.16
N MET A 272 -5.99 17.50 -23.92
CA MET A 272 -6.44 18.52 -24.84
C MET A 272 -7.16 19.64 -24.08
N ASP A 273 -7.42 20.76 -24.75
CA ASP A 273 -8.06 21.93 -24.15
C ASP A 273 -9.47 21.63 -23.63
N MET A 274 -9.71 21.99 -22.36
CA MET A 274 -10.98 21.84 -21.67
C MET A 274 -11.42 23.17 -21.02
N PRO A 275 -12.72 23.56 -21.12
CA PRO A 275 -13.74 22.94 -21.97
C PRO A 275 -13.32 22.98 -23.45
N HIS A 276 -13.80 22.01 -24.24
CA HIS A 276 -13.51 21.97 -25.68
C HIS A 276 -13.78 23.34 -26.33
N PRO A 277 -12.91 23.82 -27.22
CA PRO A 277 -13.03 25.15 -27.80
C PRO A 277 -14.34 25.33 -28.57
N SER A 278 -14.82 26.58 -28.67
CA SER A 278 -16.03 26.89 -29.43
C SER A 278 -15.92 26.38 -30.87
N GLY A 279 -16.96 25.68 -31.35
CA GLY A 279 -16.94 25.08 -32.69
C GLY A 279 -16.22 23.73 -32.79
N PHE A 280 -15.82 23.13 -31.66
CA PHE A 280 -15.13 21.84 -31.64
C PHE A 280 -15.85 20.75 -32.43
N ILE A 281 -17.18 20.66 -32.38
CA ILE A 281 -17.95 19.66 -33.16
C ILE A 281 -17.76 19.84 -34.68
N ALA A 282 -17.60 21.07 -35.17
CA ALA A 282 -17.32 21.30 -36.59
C ALA A 282 -15.88 20.92 -36.96
N ALA A 283 -14.92 21.16 -36.06
CA ALA A 283 -13.51 20.78 -36.23
C ALA A 283 -13.22 19.31 -35.89
N HIS A 284 -14.15 18.63 -35.21
CA HIS A 284 -14.01 17.29 -34.64
C HIS A 284 -13.50 16.25 -35.65
N PRO A 285 -13.94 16.20 -36.92
CA PRO A 285 -13.42 15.22 -37.89
C PRO A 285 -11.92 15.40 -38.19
N VAL A 286 -11.41 16.62 -38.13
CA VAL A 286 -9.99 16.93 -38.35
C VAL A 286 -9.19 16.57 -37.11
N VAL A 287 -9.67 16.97 -35.93
CA VAL A 287 -9.04 16.66 -34.64
C VAL A 287 -9.00 15.14 -34.40
N ALA A 288 -10.10 14.43 -34.64
CA ALA A 288 -10.20 12.98 -34.46
C ALA A 288 -9.30 12.17 -35.41
N ARG A 289 -8.84 12.76 -36.52
CA ARG A 289 -7.84 12.16 -37.42
C ARG A 289 -6.41 12.45 -36.98
N ALA A 290 -6.18 13.63 -36.39
CA ALA A 290 -4.86 14.07 -35.95
C ALA A 290 -4.46 13.46 -34.60
N GLU A 291 -5.44 13.31 -33.70
CA GLU A 291 -5.24 12.81 -32.35
C GLU A 291 -5.51 11.32 -32.21
N SER A 292 -4.86 10.68 -31.25
CA SER A 292 -5.19 9.30 -30.89
C SER A 292 -6.57 9.20 -30.26
N LEU A 293 -7.40 8.25 -30.71
CA LEU A 293 -8.71 7.97 -30.09
C LEU A 293 -8.62 7.69 -28.58
N GLN A 294 -7.44 7.28 -28.09
CA GLN A 294 -7.19 7.10 -26.66
C GLN A 294 -7.30 8.40 -25.86
N VAL A 295 -6.99 9.55 -26.45
CA VAL A 295 -7.17 10.86 -25.80
C VAL A 295 -8.66 11.10 -25.54
N CYS A 296 -9.52 10.75 -26.50
CA CYS A 296 -10.97 10.87 -26.39
C CYS A 296 -11.54 9.86 -25.38
N TYR A 297 -11.04 8.62 -25.37
CA TYR A 297 -11.53 7.56 -24.46
C TYR A 297 -11.19 7.77 -22.99
N ARG A 298 -10.34 8.75 -22.66
CA ARG A 298 -10.11 9.18 -21.27
C ARG A 298 -11.38 9.71 -20.62
N CYS A 299 -12.29 10.30 -21.41
CA CYS A 299 -13.52 10.93 -20.90
C CYS A 299 -14.80 10.42 -21.59
N HIS A 300 -14.71 9.98 -22.85
CA HIS A 300 -15.87 9.60 -23.66
C HIS A 300 -15.96 8.08 -23.85
N SER A 301 -17.15 7.51 -23.70
CA SER A 301 -17.41 6.13 -24.07
C SER A 301 -17.66 5.99 -25.57
N VAL A 302 -17.42 4.81 -26.13
CA VAL A 302 -17.71 4.51 -27.55
C VAL A 302 -19.18 4.77 -27.90
N GLY A 303 -20.09 4.49 -26.97
CA GLY A 303 -21.53 4.74 -27.16
C GLY A 303 -21.87 6.21 -27.39
N LEU A 304 -21.10 7.15 -26.83
CA LEU A 304 -21.29 8.58 -27.11
C LEU A 304 -20.99 8.90 -28.58
N CYS A 305 -19.91 8.34 -29.12
CA CYS A 305 -19.53 8.50 -30.51
C CYS A 305 -20.60 7.88 -31.43
N GLU A 306 -21.06 6.67 -31.10
CA GLU A 306 -22.11 5.97 -31.85
C GLU A 306 -23.44 6.72 -31.82
N SER A 307 -23.75 7.43 -30.74
CA SER A 307 -24.97 8.23 -30.63
C SER A 307 -25.15 9.23 -31.77
N CYS A 308 -24.04 9.73 -32.33
CA CYS A 308 -24.03 10.53 -33.55
C CYS A 308 -23.63 9.72 -34.78
N HIS A 309 -22.59 8.88 -34.74
CA HIS A 309 -22.06 8.21 -35.94
C HIS A 309 -22.98 7.12 -36.51
N VAL A 310 -23.73 6.42 -35.65
CA VAL A 310 -24.70 5.39 -36.06
C VAL A 310 -26.06 6.00 -36.37
N LYS A 311 -26.45 7.07 -35.66
CA LYS A 311 -27.74 7.76 -35.88
C LYS A 311 -27.69 8.84 -36.97
N SER A 312 -26.51 9.36 -37.31
CA SER A 312 -26.32 10.30 -38.42
C SER A 312 -26.13 9.51 -39.70
N SER A 313 -27.22 9.33 -40.43
CA SER A 313 -27.25 8.67 -41.73
C SER A 313 -26.38 9.42 -42.74
N HIS A 314 -25.10 9.04 -42.86
CA HIS A 314 -24.40 9.19 -44.12
C HIS A 314 -25.00 8.18 -45.11
N PRO A 315 -25.04 8.46 -46.42
CA PRO A 315 -25.39 7.47 -47.41
C PRO A 315 -24.53 6.22 -47.18
N ILE A 316 -25.14 5.03 -47.17
CA ILE A 316 -24.39 3.76 -47.06
C ILE A 316 -23.49 3.65 -48.29
N VAL A 317 -22.23 4.03 -48.15
CA VAL A 317 -21.20 3.83 -49.17
C VAL A 317 -20.62 2.44 -48.93
N PRO A 318 -20.70 1.51 -49.91
CA PRO A 318 -20.08 0.19 -49.78
C PRO A 318 -18.60 0.30 -49.38
N GLY A 319 -18.21 -0.32 -48.27
CA GLY A 319 -16.84 -0.30 -47.73
C GLY A 319 -16.58 0.69 -46.59
N VAL A 320 -17.52 1.60 -46.27
CA VAL A 320 -17.36 2.58 -45.17
C VAL A 320 -18.12 2.10 -43.93
N ARG A 321 -17.40 1.89 -42.81
CA ARG A 321 -18.04 1.57 -41.51
C ARG A 321 -18.80 2.79 -40.98
N THR A 322 -20.01 2.57 -40.49
CA THR A 322 -20.90 3.59 -39.88
C THR A 322 -20.76 3.68 -38.35
N ASP A 323 -19.79 2.98 -37.77
CA ASP A 323 -19.48 3.08 -36.35
C ASP A 323 -18.49 4.21 -36.04
N ALA A 324 -18.29 4.47 -34.76
CA ALA A 324 -17.43 5.52 -34.22
C ALA A 324 -15.95 5.45 -34.67
N HIS A 325 -15.53 4.35 -35.27
CA HIS A 325 -14.13 4.10 -35.63
C HIS A 325 -13.84 4.33 -37.11
N GLY A 326 -14.82 4.76 -37.91
CA GLY A 326 -14.65 5.31 -39.27
C GLY A 326 -13.58 4.59 -40.09
N GLY A 327 -13.95 3.47 -40.72
CA GLY A 327 -13.01 2.59 -41.40
C GLY A 327 -12.08 3.27 -42.41
N GLY A 328 -10.78 3.07 -42.22
CA GLY A 328 -9.71 3.19 -43.20
C GLY A 328 -8.61 2.21 -42.82
N ASP A 329 -8.40 1.22 -43.70
CA ASP A 329 -7.38 0.15 -43.75
C ASP A 329 -6.51 -0.13 -42.50
N ARG A 330 -6.70 -1.33 -41.93
CA ARG A 330 -5.59 -2.09 -41.34
C ARG A 330 -5.00 -3.01 -42.39
#